data_AF-A0A9D4EMI3-F1
#
_entry.id   AF-A0A9D4EMI3-F1
#
_cell.length_a   1.000
_cell.length_b   1.000
_cell.length_c   1.000
_cell.angle_alpha   90.00
_cell.angle_beta   90.00
_cell.angle_gamma   90.00
#
_symmetry.space_group_name_H-M   'P 1'
#
loop_
_entity.id
_entity.type
_entity.pdbx_description
1 polymer ?
#
loop_
_entity_poly.entity_id
_entity_poly.type
_entity_poly.pdbx_seq_one_letter_code
_entity_poly.pdbx_strand_id
1 'polypeptide(L)' 'MAADDVAIPVSKDYFSKREFSFTLKDDIYIRYQSFSNQDEMEKEIQKICPYKIDIGAVFSHRPKEHKTV' A
#
# COMPACT_ATOMS: atom_id res chain seq x y z
N MET A 1 -6.12 34.91 -3.08
CA MET A 1 -7.03 33.75 -3.24
C MET A 1 -6.15 32.52 -3.28
N ALA A 2 -6.10 31.78 -2.17
CA ALA A 2 -5.34 30.53 -2.09
C ALA A 2 -6.01 29.48 -2.97
N ALA A 3 -5.20 28.79 -3.76
CA ALA A 3 -5.62 27.64 -4.55
C ALA A 3 -5.66 26.40 -3.64
N ASP A 4 -6.57 26.40 -2.67
CA ASP A 4 -6.81 25.24 -1.82
C ASP A 4 -8.01 24.45 -2.37
N ASP A 5 -7.76 23.16 -2.61
CA ASP A 5 -8.72 22.05 -2.75
C ASP A 5 -9.74 22.07 -3.90
N VAL A 6 -9.29 21.63 -5.08
CA VAL A 6 -10.12 20.66 -5.82
C VAL A 6 -9.86 19.29 -5.21
N ALA A 7 -10.59 18.97 -4.14
CA ALA A 7 -10.58 17.62 -3.57
C ALA A 7 -11.19 16.66 -4.60
N ILE A 8 -10.35 16.00 -5.39
CA ILE A 8 -10.78 14.87 -6.22
C ILE A 8 -11.40 13.86 -5.26
N PRO A 9 -12.65 13.41 -5.47
CA PRO A 9 -13.28 12.45 -4.58
C PRO A 9 -12.53 11.13 -4.64
N VAL A 10 -11.66 10.90 -3.66
CA VAL A 10 -10.94 9.64 -3.47
C VAL A 10 -11.89 8.69 -2.75
N SER A 11 -12.10 7.51 -3.33
CA SER A 11 -12.90 6.47 -2.69
C SER A 11 -12.33 6.11 -1.31
N LYS A 12 -13.19 5.88 -0.31
CA LYS A 12 -12.77 5.57 1.07
C LYS A 12 -11.87 4.33 1.17
N ASP A 13 -11.99 3.40 0.22
CA ASP A 13 -11.21 2.17 0.16
C ASP A 13 -9.92 2.27 -0.66
N TYR A 14 -9.65 3.43 -1.28
CA TYR A 14 -8.53 3.65 -2.20
C TYR A 14 -7.19 3.23 -1.59
N PHE A 15 -6.93 3.61 -0.34
CA PHE A 15 -5.70 3.25 0.36
C PHE A 15 -5.58 1.73 0.56
N SER A 16 -6.67 1.08 1.00
CA SER A 16 -6.66 -0.37 1.23
C SER A 16 -6.49 -1.21 -0.03
N LYS A 17 -6.73 -0.61 -1.20
CA LYS A 17 -6.57 -1.22 -2.51
C LYS A 17 -5.24 -0.87 -3.18
N ARG A 18 -4.43 0.00 -2.57
CA ARG A 18 -3.07 0.31 -3.04
C ARG A 18 -2.15 -0.87 -2.75
N GLU A 19 -1.43 -1.30 -3.77
CA GLU A 19 -0.35 -2.27 -3.62
C GLU A 19 0.93 -1.59 -3.11
N PHE A 20 1.58 -2.27 -2.17
CA PHE A 20 2.95 -2.07 -1.77
C PHE A 20 3.74 -3.35 -2.05
N SER A 21 5.00 -3.20 -2.41
CA SER A 21 5.96 -4.29 -2.47
C SER A 21 7.20 -3.95 -1.68
N PHE A 22 7.82 -4.97 -1.08
CA PHE A 22 9.05 -4.81 -0.30
C PHE A 22 10.16 -5.67 -0.87
N THR A 23 11.36 -5.12 -0.93
CA THR A 23 12.59 -5.89 -1.17
C THR A 23 13.30 -6.10 0.15
N LEU A 24 13.52 -7.36 0.52
CA LEU A 24 14.17 -7.79 1.74
C LEU A 24 15.61 -8.25 1.46
N LYS A 25 16.23 -8.90 2.45
CA LYS A 25 17.57 -9.45 2.32
C LYS A 25 17.61 -10.47 1.18
N ASP A 26 18.78 -10.59 0.55
CA ASP A 26 19.04 -11.52 -0.55
C ASP A 26 18.11 -11.28 -1.75
N ASP A 27 17.71 -10.02 -1.95
CA ASP A 27 16.80 -9.55 -2.99
C ASP A 27 15.44 -10.27 -3.01
N ILE A 28 15.00 -10.78 -1.86
CA ILE A 28 13.66 -11.38 -1.72
C ILE A 28 12.61 -10.29 -1.96
N TYR A 29 11.81 -10.47 -3.01
CA TYR A 29 10.76 -9.53 -3.39
C TYR A 29 9.39 -10.04 -2.98
N ILE A 30 8.73 -9.34 -2.06
CA ILE A 30 7.35 -9.63 -1.63
C ILE A 30 6.40 -8.59 -2.19
N ARG A 31 5.37 -9.04 -2.89
CA ARG A 31 4.36 -8.18 -3.54
C ARG A 31 2.99 -8.34 -2.90
N TYR A 32 2.03 -7.60 -3.45
CA TYR A 32 0.64 -7.66 -3.05
C TYR A 32 0.43 -7.37 -1.55
N GLN A 33 1.27 -6.51 -0.97
CA GLN A 33 1.02 -5.98 0.36
C GLN A 33 0.01 -4.84 0.23
N SER A 34 -0.88 -4.71 1.21
CA SER A 34 -1.88 -3.64 1.27
C SER A 34 -2.40 -3.50 2.69
N PHE A 35 -2.70 -2.27 3.11
CA PHE A 35 -2.98 -1.95 4.50
C PHE A 35 -4.31 -1.22 4.64
N SER A 36 -5.04 -1.46 5.72
CA SER A 36 -6.36 -0.85 5.93
C SER A 36 -6.23 0.62 6.32
N ASN A 37 -5.15 0.99 7.01
CA ASN A 37 -4.87 2.34 7.49
C ASN A 37 -3.35 2.55 7.68
N GLN A 38 -2.98 3.79 8.03
CA GLN A 38 -1.59 4.20 8.27
C GLN A 38 -0.93 3.40 9.40
N ASP A 39 -1.60 3.19 10.53
CA ASP A 39 -1.02 2.47 11.68
C ASP A 39 -0.63 1.02 11.34
N GLU A 40 -1.45 0.32 10.56
CA GLU A 40 -1.16 -1.05 10.09
C GLU A 40 0.08 -1.06 9.18
N MET A 41 0.16 -0.10 8.26
CA MET A 41 1.29 0.05 7.35
C MET A 41 2.59 0.37 8.10
N GLU A 42 2.56 1.34 9.01
CA GLU A 42 3.73 1.77 9.78
C GLU A 42 4.28 0.63 10.65
N LYS A 43 3.40 -0.08 11.37
CA LYS A 43 3.80 -1.23 12.19
C LYS A 43 4.47 -2.32 11.37
N GLU A 44 3.92 -2.65 10.20
CA GLU A 44 4.48 -3.72 9.38
C GLU A 44 5.79 -3.29 8.70
N ILE A 45 5.91 -2.05 8.24
CA ILE A 45 7.17 -1.51 7.71
C ILE A 45 8.26 -1.51 8.78
N GLN A 46 7.96 -1.07 10.01
CA GLN A 46 8.93 -1.06 11.12
C GLN A 46 9.36 -2.48 11.51
N LYS A 47 8.42 -3.43 11.51
CA LYS A 47 8.68 -4.84 11.83
C LYS A 47 9.52 -5.54 10.76
N ILE A 48 9.21 -5.31 9.48
CA ILE A 48 9.89 -5.97 8.35
C ILE A 48 11.23 -5.28 8.03
N CYS A 49 11.32 -3.96 8.23
CA CYS A 49 12.48 -3.12 7.92
C CYS A 49 13.02 -3.39 6.49
N PRO A 50 12.21 -3.16 5.43
CA PRO A 50 12.60 -3.51 4.08
C PRO A 50 13.70 -2.59 3.53
N TYR A 51 14.54 -3.11 2.63
CA TYR A 51 15.58 -2.32 1.94
C TYR A 51 15.00 -1.39 0.88
N LYS A 52 13.90 -1.82 0.23
CA LYS A 52 13.16 -1.01 -0.76
C LYS A 52 11.67 -1.14 -0.55
N ILE A 53 10.94 -0.07 -0.84
CA ILE A 53 9.49 -0.03 -0.86
C ILE A 53 9.06 0.48 -2.23
N ASP A 54 8.29 -0.33 -2.97
CA ASP A 54 7.70 0.04 -4.25
C ASP A 54 6.20 0.27 -4.07
N ILE A 55 5.69 1.36 -4.65
CA ILE A 55 4.26 1.71 -4.61
C ILE A 55 3.64 1.31 -5.96
N GLY A 56 2.78 0.31 -5.92
CA GLY A 56 2.12 -0.29 -7.10
C GLY A 56 0.80 0.38 -7.44
N ALA A 57 -0.09 -0.34 -8.15
CA ALA A 57 -1.39 0.16 -8.59
C ALA A 57 -2.45 0.22 -7.46
N VAL A 58 -3.60 0.85 -7.75
CA VAL A 58 -4.84 0.65 -6.96
C VAL A 58 -5.68 -0.40 -7.67
N PHE A 59 -5.96 -1.51 -6.99
CA PHE A 59 -6.70 -2.64 -7.54
C PHE A 59 -8.21 -2.52 -7.31
N SER A 60 -8.99 -3.42 -7.91
CA SER A 60 -10.43 -3.53 -7.64
C SER A 60 -10.73 -4.16 -6.27
N HIS A 61 -9.82 -4.98 -5.76
CA HIS A 61 -9.85 -5.66 -4.47
C HIS A 61 -8.56 -5.41 -3.71
N ARG A 62 -8.49 -5.78 -2.42
CA ARG A 62 -7.27 -5.61 -1.63
C ARG A 62 -6.18 -6.54 -2.17
N PRO A 63 -4.99 -6.02 -2.54
CA PRO A 63 -3.89 -6.85 -3.03
C PRO A 63 -3.54 -8.04 -2.12
N LYS A 64 -3.57 -7.86 -0.79
CA LYS A 64 -3.24 -8.94 0.15
C LYS A 64 -4.19 -10.15 0.08
N GLU A 65 -5.37 -9.98 -0.49
CA GLU A 65 -6.41 -11.00 -0.64
C GLU A 65 -6.37 -11.68 -2.03
N HIS A 66 -5.35 -11.42 -2.87
CA HIS A 66 -5.27 -11.91 -4.26
C HIS A 66 -5.39 -13.43 -4.48
N LYS A 67 -5.30 -14.25 -3.44
CA LYS A 67 -5.42 -15.72 -3.52
C LYS A 67 -6.83 -16.24 -3.25
N THR A 68 -7.72 -15.39 -2.75
CA THR A 68 -9.08 -15.76 -2.32
C THR A 68 -10.17 -15.17 -3.23
N VAL A 69 -9.76 -14.54 -4.33
CA VAL A 69 -10.64 -13.94 -5.34
C VAL A 69 -10.64 -14.80 -6.60
#